data_AF-A0A0U9H9T7-F1
#
_entry.id   AF-A0A0U9H9T7-F1
#
_cell.length_a   1.000
_cell.length_b   1.000
_cell.length_c   1.000
_cell.angle_alpha   90.00
_cell.angle_beta   90.00
_cell.angle_gamma   90.00
#
_symmetry.space_group_name_H-M   'P 1'
#
loop_
_entity.id
_entity.type
_entity.pdbx_description
1 polymer ?
#
loop_
_entity_poly.entity_id
_entity_poly.type
_entity_poly.pdbx_seq_one_letter_code
_entity_poly.pdbx_strand_id
1 'polypeptide(L)' 'MTKMYIYHCNAPGCGADYGVIEEPLSCPYCDSVALYDEPVALIENYESGRELINENTNK' A
#
# COMPACT_ATOMS: atom_id res chain seq x y z
N MET A 1 -0.71 -15.39 -2.84
CA MET A 1 -1.76 -14.37 -2.66
C MET A 1 -1.13 -13.18 -1.96
N THR A 2 -1.04 -12.04 -2.65
CA THR A 2 -0.46 -10.82 -2.08
C THR A 2 -1.57 -10.00 -1.44
N LYS A 3 -1.31 -9.46 -0.26
CA LYS A 3 -2.20 -8.56 0.47
C LYS A 3 -1.68 -7.13 0.34
N MET A 4 -2.56 -6.17 0.16
CA MET A 4 -2.24 -4.75 0.23
C MET A 4 -3.01 -4.13 1.39
N TYR A 5 -2.26 -3.49 2.27
CA TYR A 5 -2.74 -2.85 3.47
C TYR A 5 -2.77 -1.35 3.23
N ILE A 6 -3.90 -0.69 3.48
CA ILE A 6 -4.02 0.77 3.39
C ILE A 6 -3.91 1.35 4.79
N TYR A 7 -3.02 2.31 4.98
CA TYR A 7 -2.85 3.06 6.23
C TYR A 7 -3.12 4.55 6.01
N HIS A 8 -3.62 5.21 7.05
CA HIS A 8 -3.75 6.67 7.10
C HIS A 8 -2.60 7.28 7.90
N CYS A 9 -1.87 8.23 7.31
CA CYS A 9 -0.80 8.94 7.99
C CYS A 9 -1.35 10.10 8.85
N ASN A 10 -1.31 9.94 10.16
CA ASN A 10 -1.75 10.95 11.12
C ASN A 10 -0.66 11.96 11.54
N ALA A 11 0.48 12.00 10.82
CA ALA A 11 1.53 12.96 11.11
C ALA A 11 1.04 14.40 10.87
N PRO A 12 1.41 15.37 11.74
CA PRO A 12 1.05 16.77 11.55
C PRO A 12 1.49 17.26 10.17
N GLY A 13 0.53 17.68 9.33
CA GLY A 13 0.80 18.19 7.99
C GLY A 13 0.86 17.13 6.87
N CYS A 14 0.60 15.85 7.15
CA CYS A 14 0.50 14.80 6.12
C CYS A 14 -0.97 14.44 5.80
N GLY A 15 -1.65 13.70 6.67
CA GLY A 15 -3.07 13.33 6.49
C GLY A 15 -3.36 12.51 5.23
N ALA A 16 -2.36 11.78 4.71
CA ALA A 16 -2.46 11.05 3.44
C ALA A 16 -2.69 9.55 3.67
N ASP A 17 -3.50 8.94 2.80
CA ASP A 17 -3.65 7.49 2.70
C ASP A 17 -2.55 6.91 1.81
N TYR A 18 -1.99 5.77 2.21
CA TYR A 18 -0.97 5.06 1.44
C TYR A 18 -1.12 3.55 1.58
N GLY A 19 -0.73 2.85 0.53
CA GLY A 19 -0.81 1.39 0.46
C GLY A 19 0.56 0.73 0.59
N VAL A 20 0.62 -0.35 1.34
CA VAL A 20 1.83 -1.14 1.59
C VAL A 20 1.54 -2.63 1.40
N ILE A 21 2.51 -3.37 0.90
CA ILE A 21 2.38 -4.83 0.67
C ILE A 21 3.04 -5.67 1.76
N GLU A 22 3.83 -5.05 2.65
CA GLU A 22 4.50 -5.66 3.80
C GLU A 22 4.47 -4.68 5.01
N GLU A 23 4.30 -5.19 6.23
CA GLU A 23 4.20 -4.38 7.47
C GLU A 23 5.55 -4.21 8.20
N PRO A 24 5.80 -3.06 8.87
CA PRO A 24 5.29 -1.73 8.60
C PRO A 24 6.25 -0.94 7.68
N LEU A 25 5.71 -0.29 6.67
CA LEU A 25 6.44 0.63 5.81
C LEU A 25 6.03 2.06 6.19
N SER A 26 7.01 2.89 6.53
CA SER A 26 6.83 4.31 6.86
C SER A 26 6.04 5.06 5.77
N CYS A 27 5.29 6.09 6.17
CA CYS A 27 4.55 6.93 5.23
C CYS A 27 5.51 7.53 4.19
N PRO A 28 5.34 7.26 2.89
CA PRO A 28 6.28 7.69 1.85
C PRO A 28 6.29 9.20 1.61
N TYR A 29 5.36 9.94 2.22
CA TYR A 29 5.19 11.38 2.03
C TYR A 29 5.89 12.23 3.08
N CYS A 30 6.13 11.69 4.27
CA CYS A 30 6.68 12.47 5.40
C CYS A 30 7.60 11.65 6.30
N ASP A 31 7.93 10.42 5.89
CA ASP A 31 8.73 9.44 6.63
C ASP A 31 8.25 9.14 8.06
N SER A 32 7.03 9.58 8.41
CA SER A 32 6.44 9.26 9.70
C SER A 32 6.03 7.80 9.72
N VAL A 33 6.36 7.13 10.81
CA VAL A 33 5.93 5.76 11.07
C VAL A 33 4.40 5.75 11.16
N ALA A 34 3.76 4.74 10.56
CA ALA A 34 2.35 4.48 10.81
C ALA A 34 2.16 4.32 12.33
N LEU A 35 1.51 5.30 12.97
CA LEU A 35 1.31 5.28 14.43
C LEU A 35 0.23 4.27 14.87
N TYR A 36 -0.43 3.62 13.92
CA TYR A 36 -1.55 2.72 14.18
C TYR A 36 -1.18 1.28 13.80
N ASP A 37 -1.45 0.36 14.73
CA ASP A 37 -1.22 -1.08 14.57
C ASP A 37 -2.18 -1.74 13.56
N GLU A 38 -3.26 -1.07 13.13
CA GLU A 38 -4.27 -1.64 12.22
C GLU A 38 -4.46 -0.81 10.94
N PRO A 39 -4.52 -1.43 9.75
CA PRO A 39 -4.82 -0.76 8.49
C PRO A 39 -6.26 -0.23 8.45
N VAL A 40 -6.47 0.89 7.75
CA VAL A 40 -7.83 1.42 7.50
C VAL A 40 -8.60 0.60 6.45
N ALA A 41 -7.88 -0.15 5.60
CA ALA A 41 -8.47 -1.10 4.68
C ALA A 41 -7.48 -2.22 4.32
N LEU A 42 -8.01 -3.41 4.03
CA LEU A 42 -7.26 -4.56 3.52
C LEU A 42 -7.81 -4.94 2.14
N ILE A 43 -6.92 -4.99 1.15
CA ILE A 43 -7.20 -5.52 -0.19
C ILE A 43 -6.55 -6.89 -0.30
N GLU A 44 -7.37 -7.93 -0.29
CA GLU A 44 -6.93 -9.30 -0.54
C GLU A 44 -6.85 -9.58 -2.05
N ASN A 45 -5.92 -10.45 -2.45
CA ASN A 45 -5.67 -10.79 -3.86
C ASN A 45 -5.20 -9.61 -4.71
N TYR A 46 -4.35 -8.75 -4.14
CA TYR A 46 -3.71 -7.68 -4.90
C TYR A 46 -2.73 -8.29 -5.92
N GLU A 47 -3.07 -8.26 -7.21
CA GLU A 47 -2.14 -8.62 -8.27
C GLU A 47 -1.27 -7.41 -8.60
N SER A 48 0.01 -7.47 -8.22
CA SER A 48 0.97 -6.46 -8.67
C SER A 48 1.07 -6.54 -10.20
N GLY A 49 0.53 -5.55 -10.91
CA GLY A 49 0.42 -5.50 -12.37
C GLY A 49 1.74 -5.51 -13.15
N ARG A 50 2.85 -5.98 -12.57
CA ARG A 50 4.10 -6.24 -13.30
C ARG A 50 4.03 -7.45 -14.22
N GLU A 51 3.03 -8.33 -14.06
CA GLU A 51 2.84 -9.50 -14.96
C GLU A 51 1.71 -9.31 -16.00
N LEU A 52 0.70 -8.47 -15.74
CA LEU A 52 -0.43 -8.26 -16.67
C LEU A 52 -0.04 -7.56 -17.99
N ILE A 53 1.13 -6.92 -18.04
CA ILE A 53 1.64 -6.24 -19.23
C ILE A 53 2.29 -7.20 -20.23
N ASN A 54 2.64 -8.43 -19.83
CA ASN A 54 3.32 -9.39 -20.71
C ASN A 54 2.37 -10.38 -21.41
N GLU A 55 1.10 -10.48 -21.00
CA GLU A 55 0.14 -11.42 -21.61
C GLU A 55 -0.77 -10.80 -22.69
N ASN A 56 -0.76 -9.47 -22.87
CA ASN A 56 -1.59 -8.78 -23.87
C ASN A 56 -0.82 -8.18 -25.06
N THR A 57 0.47 -8.51 -25.25
CA THR A 57 1.28 -8.03 -26.39
C THR A 57 1.67 -9.14 -27.38
N ASN A 58 1.10 -10.35 -27.25
CA ASN A 58 1.28 -11.45 -28.21
C ASN A 58 -0.05 -12.10 -28.62
N LYS A 59 -1.01 -11.29 -29.09
CA LYS A 59 -2.14 -11.77 -29.89
C LYS A 59 -2.31 -10.93 -31.14
#